data_AF-A0A8T3WQF6-F1
#
_entry.id   AF-A0A8T3WQF6-F1
#
_cell.length_a   1.000
_cell.length_b   1.000
_cell.length_c   1.000
_cell.angle_alpha   90.00
_cell.angle_beta   90.00
_cell.angle_gamma   90.00
#
_symmetry.space_group_name_H-M   'P 1'
#
loop_
_entity.id
_entity.type
_entity.pdbx_description
1 polymer ?
#
loop_
_entity_poly.entity_id
_entity_poly.type
_entity_poly.pdbx_seq_one_letter_code
_entity_poly.pdbx_strand_id
1 'polypeptide(L)'
;MSQRKQKHNKVDLDYLLSQLSAGELKQSLTRNVVAKGLAKNKYYRENAVQILQDTGDNFGATQVALRRGDIDKAISMYEQCGYIDLAARLAQKKYGIDKAIEIFDRNGWYERAAPLAEKAKDKDRARQFYVKALEEFIELKDHAGAALCAKKIGDKAKAEEMYGKALLELENERRFDVLIYLARKMKDQERVKAYETMARIYK
;
A
#
# COMPACT_ATOMS: atom_id res chain seq x y z
N MET A 1 -12.13 48.61 -44.84
CA MET A 1 -11.20 48.12 -43.79
C MET A 1 -11.97 47.21 -42.85
N SER A 2 -11.80 45.89 -43.02
CA SER A 2 -12.59 44.86 -42.32
C SER A 2 -11.91 44.47 -41.01
N GLN A 3 -12.57 44.73 -39.88
CA GLN A 3 -12.13 44.28 -38.56
C GLN A 3 -12.26 42.76 -38.48
N ARG A 4 -11.15 42.05 -38.71
CA ARG A 4 -11.02 40.63 -38.34
C ARG A 4 -11.02 40.51 -36.81
N LYS A 5 -12.22 40.34 -36.24
CA LYS A 5 -12.38 39.84 -34.87
C LYS A 5 -11.72 38.45 -34.79
N GLN A 6 -10.63 38.35 -34.03
CA GLN A 6 -10.10 37.08 -33.53
C GLN A 6 -11.21 36.39 -32.74
N LYS A 7 -11.95 35.47 -33.37
CA LYS A 7 -12.69 34.44 -32.65
C LYS A 7 -11.65 33.50 -32.05
N HIS A 8 -11.20 33.81 -30.83
CA HIS A 8 -10.60 32.79 -29.99
C HIS A 8 -11.65 31.71 -29.79
N ASN A 9 -11.53 30.64 -30.57
CA ASN A 9 -12.24 29.40 -30.38
C ASN A 9 -11.75 28.83 -29.04
N LYS A 10 -12.29 29.34 -27.92
CA LYS A 10 -12.20 28.67 -26.63
C LYS A 10 -13.01 27.40 -26.84
N VAL A 11 -12.34 26.35 -27.27
CA VAL A 11 -12.85 25.00 -27.19
C VAL A 11 -13.30 24.85 -25.74
N ASP A 12 -14.62 24.75 -25.56
CA ASP A 12 -15.22 24.57 -24.26
C ASP A 12 -14.83 23.16 -23.81
N LEU A 13 -13.76 23.12 -23.05
CA LEU A 13 -13.11 21.89 -22.62
C LEU A 13 -14.06 21.08 -21.73
N ASP A 14 -14.94 21.76 -20.99
CA ASP A 14 -15.97 21.12 -20.20
C ASP A 14 -17.00 20.43 -21.10
N TYR A 15 -17.37 21.07 -22.23
CA TYR A 15 -18.21 20.43 -23.25
C TYR A 15 -17.52 19.21 -23.87
N LEU A 16 -16.25 19.30 -24.29
CA LEU A 16 -15.54 18.14 -24.86
C LEU A 16 -15.36 16.99 -23.86
N LEU A 17 -15.08 17.30 -22.59
CA LEU A 17 -14.98 16.30 -21.53
C LEU A 17 -16.34 15.66 -21.21
N SER A 18 -17.45 16.39 -21.39
CA SER A 18 -18.82 15.85 -21.23
C SER A 18 -19.17 14.80 -22.30
N GLN A 19 -18.59 14.90 -23.50
CA GLN A 19 -18.85 13.99 -24.62
C GLN A 19 -18.03 12.69 -24.56
N LEU A 20 -17.06 12.60 -23.64
CA LEU A 20 -16.24 11.40 -23.46
C LEU A 20 -16.87 10.45 -22.45
N SER A 21 -16.97 9.17 -22.82
CA SER A 21 -17.28 8.09 -21.89
C SER A 21 -16.22 8.02 -20.78
N ALA A 22 -16.64 7.62 -19.57
CA ALA A 22 -15.72 7.42 -18.46
C ALA A 22 -14.66 6.36 -18.87
N GLY A 23 -13.38 6.69 -18.70
CA GLY A 23 -12.29 5.80 -19.11
C GLY A 23 -10.94 6.51 -19.20
N GLU A 24 -9.90 5.75 -19.54
CA GLU A 24 -8.50 6.20 -19.54
C GLU A 24 -8.25 7.41 -20.45
N LEU A 25 -8.96 7.49 -21.58
CA LEU A 25 -8.81 8.61 -22.52
C LEU A 25 -9.35 9.92 -21.94
N LYS A 26 -10.48 9.86 -21.23
CA LYS A 26 -11.05 11.01 -20.51
C LYS A 26 -10.12 11.45 -19.38
N GLN A 27 -9.57 10.50 -18.62
CA GLN A 27 -8.61 10.79 -17.55
C GLN A 27 -7.31 11.41 -18.08
N SER A 28 -6.72 10.84 -19.13
CA SER A 28 -5.47 11.32 -19.74
C SER A 28 -5.63 12.73 -20.32
N LEU A 29 -6.74 12.99 -21.01
CA LEU A 29 -7.03 14.33 -21.53
C LEU A 29 -7.21 15.34 -20.39
N THR A 30 -7.99 14.97 -19.36
CA THR A 30 -8.22 15.81 -18.18
C THR A 30 -6.91 16.13 -17.45
N ARG A 31 -6.02 15.14 -17.23
CA ARG A 31 -4.68 15.36 -16.64
C ARG A 31 -3.89 16.39 -17.43
N ASN A 32 -3.84 16.27 -18.75
CA ASN A 32 -3.08 17.18 -19.61
C ASN A 32 -3.63 18.62 -19.57
N VAL A 33 -4.96 18.74 -19.56
CA VAL A 33 -5.66 20.04 -19.47
C VAL A 33 -5.40 20.68 -18.11
N VAL A 34 -5.57 19.91 -17.04
CA VAL A 34 -5.31 20.37 -15.67
C VAL A 34 -3.84 20.77 -15.52
N ALA A 35 -2.89 19.96 -15.99
CA ALA A 35 -1.46 20.26 -15.92
C ALA A 35 -1.10 21.58 -16.63
N LYS A 36 -1.62 21.79 -17.86
CA LYS A 36 -1.41 23.04 -18.60
C LYS A 36 -2.13 24.23 -17.94
N GLY A 37 -3.32 24.00 -17.38
CA GLY A 37 -4.15 25.00 -16.71
C GLY A 37 -3.55 25.48 -15.38
N LEU A 38 -2.95 24.58 -14.60
CA LEU A 38 -2.32 24.89 -13.30
C LEU A 38 -1.27 26.01 -13.42
N ALA A 39 -0.51 26.04 -14.52
CA ALA A 39 0.49 27.09 -14.74
C ALA A 39 -0.14 28.45 -15.08
N LYS A 40 -1.30 28.46 -15.76
CA LYS A 40 -1.78 29.65 -16.49
C LYS A 40 -3.10 30.24 -15.97
N ASN A 41 -3.88 29.52 -15.17
CA ASN A 41 -5.25 29.90 -14.87
C ASN A 41 -5.62 29.60 -13.41
N LYS A 42 -6.10 30.63 -12.70
CA LYS A 42 -6.57 30.59 -11.31
C LYS A 42 -7.66 29.53 -11.09
N TYR A 43 -8.60 29.40 -12.02
CA TYR A 43 -9.67 28.40 -11.94
C TYR A 43 -9.13 26.98 -11.79
N TYR A 44 -8.14 26.58 -12.60
CA TYR A 44 -7.53 25.26 -12.49
C TYR A 44 -6.65 25.16 -11.22
N ARG A 45 -6.02 26.26 -10.78
CA ARG A 45 -5.30 26.29 -9.49
C ARG A 45 -6.20 26.18 -8.26
N GLU A 46 -7.50 26.38 -8.39
CA GLU A 46 -8.44 26.17 -7.30
C GLU A 46 -9.09 24.79 -7.45
N ASN A 47 -9.60 24.47 -8.65
CA ASN A 47 -10.48 23.32 -8.86
C ASN A 47 -9.81 22.04 -9.37
N ALA A 48 -8.52 22.04 -9.71
CA ALA A 48 -7.86 20.86 -10.32
C ALA A 48 -8.04 19.54 -9.56
N VAL A 49 -8.03 19.56 -8.22
CA VAL A 49 -8.23 18.33 -7.45
C VAL A 49 -9.65 17.79 -7.67
N GLN A 50 -10.67 18.66 -7.59
CA GLN A 50 -12.06 18.29 -7.80
C GLN A 50 -12.30 17.81 -9.24
N ILE A 51 -11.78 18.54 -10.23
CA ILE A 51 -11.90 18.18 -11.66
C ILE A 51 -11.35 16.77 -11.90
N LEU A 52 -10.20 16.43 -11.31
CA LEU A 52 -9.61 15.10 -11.47
C LEU A 52 -10.41 14.02 -10.73
N GLN A 53 -10.94 14.32 -9.54
CA GLN A 53 -11.83 13.42 -8.80
C GLN A 53 -13.13 13.12 -9.57
N ASP A 54 -13.75 14.14 -10.17
CA ASP A 54 -14.99 14.00 -10.95
C ASP A 54 -14.79 13.13 -12.20
N THR A 55 -13.55 12.98 -12.66
CA THR A 55 -13.17 12.09 -13.77
C THR A 55 -12.67 10.71 -13.33
N GLY A 56 -12.68 10.43 -12.02
CA GLY A 56 -12.18 9.20 -11.42
C GLY A 56 -10.65 9.09 -11.39
N ASP A 57 -9.92 10.17 -11.72
CA ASP A 57 -8.46 10.21 -11.66
C ASP A 57 -7.97 10.58 -10.26
N ASN A 58 -8.22 9.69 -9.30
CA ASN A 58 -7.83 9.93 -7.91
C ASN A 58 -6.31 10.03 -7.74
N PHE A 59 -5.52 9.29 -8.53
CA PHE A 59 -4.06 9.37 -8.49
C PHE A 59 -3.54 10.75 -8.94
N GLY A 60 -4.00 11.26 -10.08
CA GLY A 60 -3.63 12.59 -10.55
C GLY A 60 -4.06 13.68 -9.59
N ALA A 61 -5.25 13.53 -9.00
CA ALA A 61 -5.79 14.44 -8.01
C ALA A 61 -4.90 14.48 -6.74
N THR A 62 -4.41 13.33 -6.27
CA THR A 62 -3.46 13.25 -5.13
C THR A 62 -2.13 13.95 -5.44
N GLN A 63 -1.61 13.81 -6.66
CA GLN A 63 -0.37 14.49 -7.06
C GLN A 63 -0.53 16.01 -7.08
N VAL A 64 -1.71 16.52 -7.44
CA VAL A 64 -2.01 17.95 -7.35
C VAL A 64 -2.08 18.39 -5.88
N ALA A 65 -2.75 17.64 -5.01
CA ALA A 65 -2.83 17.95 -3.58
C ALA A 65 -1.42 18.01 -2.94
N LEU A 66 -0.56 17.04 -3.23
CA LEU A 66 0.84 17.02 -2.78
C LEU A 66 1.63 18.25 -3.24
N ARG A 67 1.52 18.63 -4.53
CA ARG A 67 2.20 19.83 -5.05
C ARG A 67 1.72 21.12 -4.41
N ARG A 68 0.47 21.16 -3.92
CA ARG A 68 -0.08 22.30 -3.19
C ARG A 68 0.28 22.29 -1.70
N GLY A 69 0.90 21.22 -1.21
CA GLY A 69 1.17 21.03 0.22
C GLY A 69 -0.06 20.66 1.03
N ASP A 70 -1.17 20.28 0.39
CA ASP A 70 -2.38 19.81 1.06
C ASP A 70 -2.22 18.33 1.43
N ILE A 71 -1.45 18.11 2.49
CA ILE A 71 -1.03 16.78 2.92
C ILE A 71 -2.22 15.96 3.45
N ASP A 72 -3.16 16.59 4.17
CA ASP A 72 -4.34 15.89 4.70
C ASP A 72 -5.23 15.36 3.58
N LYS A 73 -5.46 16.19 2.56
CA LYS A 73 -6.22 15.77 1.38
C LYS A 73 -5.49 14.65 0.64
N ALA A 74 -4.17 14.74 0.48
CA ALA A 74 -3.38 13.69 -0.15
C ALA A 74 -3.42 12.35 0.64
N ILE A 75 -3.38 12.37 1.97
CA ILE A 75 -3.52 11.17 2.82
C ILE A 75 -4.89 10.53 2.58
N SER A 76 -5.97 11.31 2.71
CA SER A 76 -7.34 10.82 2.53
C SER A 76 -7.54 10.20 1.14
N MET A 77 -6.98 10.82 0.10
CA MET A 77 -7.09 10.30 -1.26
C MET A 77 -6.29 9.03 -1.49
N TYR A 78 -5.10 8.90 -0.90
CA TYR A 78 -4.35 7.65 -0.94
C TYR A 78 -5.11 6.51 -0.27
N GLU A 79 -5.79 6.77 0.85
CA GLU A 79 -6.64 5.76 1.51
C GLU A 79 -7.82 5.35 0.63
N GLN A 80 -8.52 6.32 0.03
CA GLN A 80 -9.63 6.04 -0.89
C GLN A 80 -9.22 5.22 -2.12
N CYS A 81 -7.96 5.33 -2.55
CA CYS A 81 -7.41 4.55 -3.65
C CYS A 81 -6.88 3.18 -3.23
N GLY A 82 -6.90 2.84 -1.93
CA GLY A 82 -6.29 1.62 -1.41
C GLY A 82 -4.76 1.67 -1.30
N TYR A 83 -4.12 2.82 -1.54
CA TYR A 83 -2.68 3.01 -1.37
C TYR A 83 -2.32 3.29 0.11
N ILE A 84 -2.74 2.40 1.01
CA ILE A 84 -2.64 2.60 2.47
C ILE A 84 -1.17 2.77 2.91
N ASP A 85 -0.25 2.03 2.30
CA ASP A 85 1.20 2.18 2.53
C ASP A 85 1.70 3.61 2.27
N LEU A 86 1.22 4.26 1.20
CA LEU A 86 1.60 5.64 0.87
C LEU A 86 0.95 6.64 1.81
N ALA A 87 -0.33 6.45 2.14
CA ALA A 87 -1.05 7.26 3.12
C ALA A 87 -0.34 7.24 4.48
N ALA A 88 -0.02 6.05 4.99
CA ALA A 88 0.63 5.86 6.28
C ALA A 88 2.05 6.46 6.30
N ARG A 89 2.84 6.31 5.23
CA ARG A 89 4.18 6.95 5.12
C ARG A 89 4.09 8.46 5.14
N LEU A 90 3.13 9.03 4.42
CA LEU A 90 2.93 10.47 4.36
C LEU A 90 2.47 11.03 5.71
N ALA A 91 1.53 10.34 6.37
CA ALA A 91 1.09 10.65 7.72
C ALA A 91 2.22 10.51 8.75
N GLN A 92 3.05 9.46 8.64
CA GLN A 92 4.21 9.29 9.52
C GLN A 92 5.15 10.49 9.45
N LYS A 93 5.44 10.96 8.23
CA LYS A 93 6.35 12.08 8.00
C LYS A 93 5.80 13.40 8.55
N LYS A 94 4.48 13.61 8.47
CA LYS A 94 3.83 14.87 8.83
C LYS A 94 3.40 14.92 10.31
N TYR A 95 2.83 13.84 10.81
CA TYR A 95 2.15 13.76 12.12
C TYR A 95 2.83 12.80 13.10
N GLY A 96 3.80 12.02 12.65
CA GLY A 96 4.52 11.05 13.48
C GLY A 96 3.94 9.64 13.42
N ILE A 97 4.60 8.73 14.14
CA ILE A 97 4.38 7.29 14.03
C ILE A 97 2.97 6.85 14.44
N ASP A 98 2.35 7.49 15.42
CA ASP A 98 1.00 7.14 15.88
C ASP A 98 -0.04 7.31 14.79
N LYS A 99 0.07 8.36 13.95
CA LYS A 99 -0.89 8.56 12.86
C LYS A 99 -0.78 7.50 11.77
N ALA A 100 0.43 7.00 11.52
CA ALA A 100 0.62 5.90 10.59
C ALA A 100 0.05 4.59 11.14
N ILE A 101 0.20 4.34 12.46
CA ILE A 101 -0.42 3.21 13.14
C ILE A 101 -1.95 3.27 13.01
N GLU A 102 -2.57 4.42 13.28
CA GLU A 102 -4.03 4.62 13.16
C GLU A 102 -4.53 4.31 11.73
N ILE A 103 -3.80 4.76 10.70
CA ILE A 103 -4.14 4.47 9.31
C ILE A 103 -4.10 2.97 9.03
N PHE A 104 -3.06 2.25 9.48
CA PHE A 104 -3.00 0.81 9.26
C PHE A 104 -4.09 0.06 10.04
N ASP A 105 -4.33 0.41 11.30
CA ASP A 105 -5.33 -0.24 12.15
C ASP A 105 -6.75 -0.13 11.56
N ARG A 106 -7.16 1.09 11.18
CA ARG A 106 -8.51 1.30 10.60
C ARG A 106 -8.72 0.63 9.24
N ASN A 107 -7.63 0.32 8.53
CA ASN A 107 -7.67 -0.40 7.26
C ASN A 107 -7.47 -1.92 7.44
N GLY A 108 -7.31 -2.41 8.67
CA GLY A 108 -7.12 -3.82 8.97
C GLY A 108 -5.71 -4.35 8.68
N TRP A 109 -4.73 -3.49 8.38
CA TRP A 109 -3.36 -3.88 8.00
C TRP A 109 -2.50 -4.07 9.25
N TYR A 110 -2.86 -5.04 10.08
CA TYR A 110 -2.28 -5.24 11.41
C TYR A 110 -0.81 -5.68 11.35
N GLU A 111 -0.42 -6.40 10.31
CA GLU A 111 0.95 -6.83 10.06
C GLU A 111 1.89 -5.63 9.80
N ARG A 112 1.37 -4.52 9.25
CA ARG A 112 2.10 -3.25 9.14
C ARG A 112 2.00 -2.37 10.39
N ALA A 113 0.89 -2.43 11.12
CA ALA A 113 0.70 -1.66 12.35
C ALA A 113 1.61 -2.14 13.49
N ALA A 114 1.74 -3.47 13.67
CA ALA A 114 2.45 -4.04 14.81
C ALA A 114 3.93 -3.63 14.94
N PRO A 115 4.76 -3.68 13.88
CA PRO A 115 6.16 -3.26 13.97
C PRO A 115 6.31 -1.74 14.22
N LEU A 116 5.36 -0.94 13.77
CA LEU A 116 5.35 0.50 14.05
C LEU A 116 5.02 0.78 15.52
N ALA A 117 4.07 0.04 16.10
CA ALA A 117 3.79 0.11 17.53
C ALA A 117 4.99 -0.33 18.38
N GLU A 118 5.73 -1.38 17.97
CA GLU A 118 7.00 -1.75 18.62
C GLU A 118 8.02 -0.61 18.57
N LYS A 119 8.17 0.03 17.40
CA LYS A 119 9.07 1.17 17.22
C LYS A 119 8.65 2.39 18.06
N ALA A 120 7.35 2.57 18.27
CA ALA A 120 6.79 3.57 19.18
C ALA A 120 6.95 3.19 20.66
N LYS A 121 7.51 2.00 20.96
CA LYS A 121 7.62 1.41 22.31
C LYS A 121 6.28 1.10 22.97
N ASP A 122 5.21 1.04 22.19
CA ASP A 122 3.88 0.66 22.64
C ASP A 122 3.70 -0.85 22.52
N LYS A 123 4.14 -1.56 23.57
CA LYS A 123 4.13 -3.02 23.59
C LYS A 123 2.72 -3.60 23.59
N ASP A 124 1.76 -2.89 24.18
CA ASP A 124 0.38 -3.36 24.29
C ASP A 124 -0.33 -3.31 22.94
N ARG A 125 -0.25 -2.16 22.23
CA ARG A 125 -0.76 -2.06 20.85
C ARG A 125 -0.04 -3.02 19.91
N ALA A 126 1.28 -3.14 20.01
CA ALA A 126 2.04 -4.08 19.19
C ALA A 126 1.56 -5.51 19.39
N ARG A 127 1.37 -5.95 20.63
CA ARG A 127 0.87 -7.29 20.94
C ARG A 127 -0.54 -7.50 20.37
N GLN A 128 -1.43 -6.53 20.52
CA GLN A 128 -2.80 -6.60 19.96
C GLN A 128 -2.77 -6.75 18.44
N PHE A 129 -1.98 -5.94 17.74
CA PHE A 129 -1.88 -6.04 16.28
C PHE A 129 -1.27 -7.36 15.82
N TYR A 130 -0.25 -7.90 16.51
CA TYR A 130 0.26 -9.22 16.18
C TYR A 130 -0.75 -10.35 16.43
N VAL A 131 -1.64 -10.23 17.42
CA VAL A 131 -2.73 -11.22 17.60
C VAL A 131 -3.70 -11.18 16.42
N LYS A 132 -4.15 -9.98 16.01
CA LYS A 132 -5.06 -9.86 14.85
C LYS A 132 -4.40 -10.34 13.54
N ALA A 133 -3.13 -9.97 13.31
CA ALA A 133 -2.38 -10.43 12.15
C ALA A 133 -2.17 -11.96 12.16
N LEU A 134 -1.98 -12.56 13.33
CA LEU A 134 -1.88 -14.01 13.48
C LEU A 134 -3.17 -14.71 13.01
N GLU A 135 -4.32 -14.21 13.44
CA GLU A 135 -5.63 -14.75 13.03
C GLU A 135 -5.81 -14.66 11.51
N GLU A 136 -5.54 -13.50 10.93
CA GLU A 136 -5.62 -13.29 9.47
C GLU A 136 -4.68 -14.22 8.69
N PHE A 137 -3.43 -14.38 9.12
CA PHE A 137 -2.49 -15.28 8.46
C PHE A 137 -2.91 -16.76 8.56
N ILE A 138 -3.54 -17.16 9.66
CA ILE A 138 -4.10 -18.52 9.79
C ILE A 138 -5.23 -18.72 8.78
N GLU A 139 -6.12 -17.75 8.62
CA GLU A 139 -7.23 -17.81 7.65
C GLU A 139 -6.72 -17.86 6.20
N LEU A 140 -5.70 -17.05 5.89
CA LEU A 140 -5.04 -17.04 4.59
C LEU A 140 -4.15 -18.27 4.33
N LYS A 141 -3.98 -19.14 5.34
CA LYS A 141 -3.03 -20.27 5.35
C LYS A 141 -1.58 -19.84 5.11
N ASP A 142 -1.24 -18.59 5.41
CA ASP A 142 0.15 -18.14 5.47
C ASP A 142 0.75 -18.58 6.81
N HIS A 143 1.17 -19.84 6.87
CA HIS A 143 1.72 -20.44 8.08
C HIS A 143 3.06 -19.79 8.50
N ALA A 144 3.82 -19.21 7.56
CA ALA A 144 5.06 -18.50 7.88
C ALA A 144 4.77 -17.15 8.57
N GLY A 145 3.84 -16.37 8.03
CA GLY A 145 3.35 -15.13 8.64
C GLY A 145 2.75 -15.36 10.03
N ALA A 146 1.92 -16.40 10.16
CA ALA A 146 1.34 -16.81 11.44
C ALA A 146 2.43 -17.17 12.47
N ALA A 147 3.43 -17.97 12.08
CA ALA A 147 4.51 -18.35 12.99
C ALA A 147 5.31 -17.15 13.51
N LEU A 148 5.58 -16.16 12.66
CA LEU A 148 6.27 -14.93 13.05
C LEU A 148 5.44 -14.10 14.04
N CYS A 149 4.12 -13.98 13.81
CA CYS A 149 3.23 -13.27 14.72
C CYS A 149 3.11 -13.98 16.07
N ALA A 150 2.93 -15.31 16.09
CA ALA A 150 2.91 -16.13 17.30
C ALA A 150 4.20 -15.96 18.13
N LYS A 151 5.36 -15.98 17.47
CA LYS A 151 6.65 -15.73 18.12
C LYS A 151 6.74 -14.33 18.73
N LYS A 152 6.21 -13.32 18.03
CA LYS A 152 6.21 -11.93 18.49
C LYS A 152 5.34 -11.69 19.73
N ILE A 153 4.22 -12.41 19.86
CA ILE A 153 3.36 -12.35 21.06
C ILE A 153 3.84 -13.26 22.20
N GLY A 154 4.88 -14.07 21.97
CA GLY A 154 5.47 -14.98 22.95
C GLY A 154 4.84 -16.38 23.00
N ASP A 155 3.95 -16.71 22.07
CA ASP A 155 3.31 -18.02 21.98
C ASP A 155 4.22 -19.01 21.22
N LYS A 156 5.11 -19.65 21.98
CA LYS A 156 6.09 -20.60 21.43
C LYS A 156 5.45 -21.83 20.81
N ALA A 157 4.42 -22.38 21.47
CA ALA A 157 3.75 -23.59 21.00
C ALA A 157 3.05 -23.33 19.67
N LYS A 158 2.33 -22.21 19.55
CA LYS A 158 1.69 -21.82 18.29
C LYS A 158 2.70 -21.51 17.20
N ALA A 159 3.81 -20.85 17.54
CA ALA A 159 4.88 -20.58 16.59
C ALA A 159 5.48 -21.89 16.03
N GLU A 160 5.76 -22.86 16.89
CA GLU A 160 6.28 -24.18 16.49
C GLU A 160 5.30 -24.95 15.61
N GLU A 161 4.00 -24.95 15.95
CA GLU A 161 2.94 -25.55 15.14
C GLU A 161 2.91 -24.95 13.73
N MET A 162 2.88 -23.61 13.64
CA MET A 162 2.80 -22.90 12.36
C MET A 162 4.09 -23.05 11.54
N TYR A 163 5.27 -23.01 12.16
CA TYR A 163 6.51 -23.31 11.46
C TYR A 163 6.53 -24.74 10.91
N GLY A 164 6.04 -25.72 11.67
CA GLY A 164 5.92 -27.10 11.19
C GLY A 164 5.08 -27.19 9.93
N LYS A 165 3.92 -26.51 9.90
CA LYS A 165 3.04 -26.47 8.72
C LYS A 165 3.71 -25.78 7.52
N ALA A 166 4.33 -24.62 7.74
CA ALA A 166 5.03 -23.90 6.67
C ALA A 166 6.19 -24.72 6.06
N LEU A 167 6.91 -25.48 6.88
CA LEU A 167 7.98 -26.37 6.40
C LEU A 167 7.42 -27.51 5.55
N LEU A 168 6.35 -28.17 6.01
CA LEU A 168 5.69 -29.25 5.26
C LEU A 168 5.19 -28.79 3.88
N GLU A 169 4.64 -27.57 3.79
CA GLU A 169 4.21 -27.00 2.50
C GLU A 169 5.38 -26.79 1.55
N LEU A 170 6.46 -26.18 2.03
CA LEU A 170 7.65 -25.94 1.22
C LEU A 170 8.36 -27.25 0.83
N GLU A 171 8.33 -28.28 1.68
CA GLU A 171 8.82 -29.63 1.38
C GLU A 171 7.99 -30.28 0.26
N ASN A 172 6.66 -30.19 0.34
CA ASN A 172 5.76 -30.69 -0.70
C ASN A 172 5.97 -29.99 -2.05
N GLU A 173 6.21 -28.68 -2.03
CA GLU A 173 6.50 -27.88 -3.22
C GLU A 173 7.97 -27.99 -3.67
N ARG A 174 8.80 -28.74 -2.94
CA ARG A 174 10.25 -28.93 -3.21
C ARG A 174 11.02 -27.61 -3.32
N ARG A 175 10.60 -26.56 -2.59
CA ARG A 175 11.29 -25.27 -2.54
C ARG A 175 12.45 -25.30 -1.55
N PHE A 176 13.42 -26.20 -1.78
CA PHE A 176 14.51 -26.45 -0.84
C PHE A 176 15.40 -25.23 -0.59
N ASP A 177 15.56 -24.33 -1.56
CA ASP A 177 16.31 -23.08 -1.36
C ASP A 177 15.69 -22.19 -0.26
N VAL A 178 14.35 -22.13 -0.23
CA VAL A 178 13.59 -21.34 0.75
C VAL A 178 13.60 -22.02 2.12
N LEU A 179 13.47 -23.35 2.15
CA LEU A 179 13.60 -24.16 3.36
C LEU A 179 14.96 -23.98 4.04
N ILE A 180 16.05 -24.01 3.27
CA ILE A 180 17.42 -23.78 3.76
C ILE A 180 17.54 -22.37 4.33
N TYR A 181 17.02 -21.35 3.63
CA TYR A 181 17.05 -19.96 4.11
C TYR A 181 16.32 -19.80 5.45
N LEU A 182 15.12 -20.35 5.59
CA LEU A 182 14.32 -20.27 6.80
C LEU A 182 14.99 -21.04 7.97
N ALA A 183 15.46 -22.26 7.73
CA ALA A 183 16.17 -23.04 8.73
C ALA A 183 17.42 -22.33 9.26
N ARG A 184 18.19 -21.65 8.40
CA ARG A 184 19.33 -20.81 8.81
C ARG A 184 18.89 -19.62 9.67
N LYS A 185 17.80 -18.95 9.31
CA LYS A 185 17.20 -17.84 10.09
C LYS A 185 16.74 -18.30 11.48
N MET A 186 16.25 -19.54 11.56
CA MET A 186 15.85 -20.19 12.80
C MET A 186 17.04 -20.74 13.61
N LYS A 187 18.26 -20.74 13.04
CA LYS A 187 19.46 -21.38 13.59
C LYS A 187 19.32 -22.90 13.79
N ASP A 188 18.48 -23.54 12.98
CA ASP A 188 18.22 -24.98 13.01
C ASP A 188 19.17 -25.70 12.03
N GLN A 189 20.39 -25.99 12.51
CA GLN A 189 21.46 -26.56 11.68
C GLN A 189 21.17 -27.98 11.20
N GLU A 190 20.34 -28.74 11.91
CA GLU A 190 19.94 -30.09 11.50
C GLU A 190 19.03 -30.03 10.27
N ARG A 191 18.01 -29.15 10.30
CA ARG A 191 17.15 -28.92 9.15
C ARG A 191 17.90 -28.38 7.94
N VAL A 192 18.87 -27.49 8.13
CA VAL A 192 19.72 -27.00 7.02
C VAL A 192 20.39 -28.16 6.29
N LYS A 193 21.03 -29.09 7.02
CA LYS A 193 21.72 -30.25 6.42
C LYS A 193 20.75 -31.21 5.73
N ALA A 194 19.57 -31.43 6.32
CA ALA A 194 18.54 -32.28 5.73
C ALA A 194 18.06 -31.70 4.39
N TYR A 195 17.75 -30.40 4.34
CA TYR A 195 17.29 -29.73 3.12
C TYR A 195 18.37 -29.61 2.05
N GLU A 196 19.63 -29.36 2.41
CA GLU A 196 20.75 -29.38 1.47
C GLU A 196 20.94 -30.78 0.83
N THR A 197 20.75 -31.84 1.62
CA THR A 197 20.81 -33.22 1.12
C THR A 197 19.64 -33.50 0.16
N MET A 198 18.41 -33.16 0.56
CA MET A 198 17.23 -33.32 -0.29
C MET A 198 17.35 -32.53 -1.60
N ALA A 199 17.83 -31.28 -1.56
CA ALA A 199 18.05 -30.47 -2.75
C ALA A 199 19.04 -31.11 -3.75
N ARG A 200 20.02 -31.87 -3.27
CA ARG A 200 20.95 -32.62 -4.13
C ARG A 200 20.33 -33.88 -4.72
N ILE A 201 19.45 -34.55 -3.99
CA ILE A 201 18.76 -35.77 -4.42
C ILE A 201 17.68 -35.47 -5.46
N TYR A 202 16.96 -34.36 -5.29
CA TYR A 202 15.82 -33.97 -6.14
C TYR A 202 16.18 -32.99 -7.27
N LYS A 203 17.48 -32.78 -7.53
CA LYS A 203 17.99 -32.03 -8.68
C LYS A 203 17.94 -32.86 -9.95
#